data_AF-A0A3B9YLJ3-F1
#
_entry.id   AF-A0A3B9YLJ3-F1
#
_cell.length_a   1.000
_cell.length_b   1.000
_cell.length_c   1.000
_cell.angle_alpha   90.00
_cell.angle_beta   90.00
_cell.angle_gamma   90.00
#
_symmetry.space_group_name_H-M   'P 1'
#
loop_
_entity.id
_entity.type
_entity.pdbx_description
1 polymer ?
#
loop_
_entity_poly.entity_id
_entity_poly.type
_entity_poly.pdbx_seq_one_letter_code
_entity_poly.pdbx_strand_id
1 'polypeptide(L)'
;MSSRRRLALLISLPLLALLLAWRRLLLQGLIPVDGGLMTVAYPNWSLLRAMASEPGWALWNPLRAMGFPHLADPLTGTLYPLSWLLALPSGFDGYLHGWVVAHTLLAAGGAAALAWSWHRLPAAAAAAALAAGLNGFFLG
;
A
#
# COMPACT_ATOMS: atom_id res chain seq x y z
N MET A 1 -25.90 -25.39 -4.73
CA MET A 1 -24.68 -24.86 -5.42
C MET A 1 -23.51 -25.78 -5.13
N SER A 2 -22.66 -26.10 -6.12
CA SER A 2 -21.49 -26.94 -5.88
C SER A 2 -20.45 -26.23 -4.99
N SER A 3 -19.71 -26.99 -4.19
CA SER A 3 -18.66 -26.48 -3.28
C SER A 3 -17.65 -25.56 -4.00
N ARG A 4 -17.29 -25.91 -5.25
CA ARG A 4 -16.40 -25.10 -6.11
C ARG A 4 -16.97 -23.73 -6.46
N ARG A 5 -18.27 -23.62 -6.78
CA ARG A 5 -18.91 -22.33 -7.07
C ARG A 5 -18.95 -21.42 -5.84
N ARG A 6 -19.17 -22.01 -4.66
CA ARG A 6 -19.19 -21.25 -3.40
C ARG A 6 -17.82 -20.70 -3.04
N LEU A 7 -16.77 -21.51 -3.19
CA LEU A 7 -15.39 -21.06 -2.95
C LEU A 7 -14.96 -19.98 -3.95
N ALA A 8 -15.28 -20.16 -5.23
CA ALA A 8 -14.98 -19.16 -6.27
C ALA A 8 -15.61 -17.80 -5.93
N LEU A 9 -16.90 -17.79 -5.52
CA LEU A 9 -17.59 -16.56 -5.12
C LEU A 9 -16.95 -15.89 -3.90
N LEU A 10 -16.51 -16.67 -2.91
CA LEU A 10 -15.91 -16.13 -1.68
C LEU A 10 -14.53 -15.50 -1.90
N ILE A 11 -13.85 -15.86 -3.00
CA ILE A 11 -12.59 -15.23 -3.41
C ILE A 11 -12.85 -14.08 -4.39
N SER A 12 -13.77 -14.26 -5.34
CA SER A 12 -13.99 -13.28 -6.41
C SER A 12 -14.73 -12.03 -5.92
N LEU A 13 -15.63 -12.14 -4.95
CA LEU A 13 -16.36 -10.99 -4.39
C LEU A 13 -15.42 -9.99 -3.68
N PRO A 14 -14.57 -10.41 -2.74
CA PRO A 14 -13.60 -9.50 -2.12
C PRO A 14 -12.65 -8.88 -3.14
N LEU A 15 -12.14 -9.69 -4.08
CA LEU A 15 -11.26 -9.19 -5.13
C LEU A 15 -11.94 -8.13 -6.00
N LEU A 16 -13.20 -8.38 -6.40
CA LEU A 16 -14.00 -7.43 -7.16
C LEU A 16 -14.25 -6.14 -6.35
N ALA A 17 -14.56 -6.26 -5.06
CA ALA A 17 -14.76 -5.10 -4.19
C ALA A 17 -13.49 -4.24 -4.08
N LEU A 18 -12.32 -4.87 -3.91
CA LEU A 18 -11.02 -4.17 -3.91
C LEU A 18 -10.77 -3.44 -5.24
N LEU A 19 -11.02 -4.10 -6.37
CA LEU A 19 -10.87 -3.50 -7.71
C LEU A 19 -11.83 -2.33 -7.92
N LEU A 20 -13.07 -2.44 -7.46
CA LEU A 20 -14.07 -1.38 -7.57
C LEU A 20 -13.74 -0.18 -6.68
N ALA A 21 -13.26 -0.42 -5.46
CA ALA A 21 -12.83 0.63 -4.53
C ALA A 21 -11.67 1.44 -5.11
N TRP A 22 -10.68 0.74 -5.68
CA TRP A 22 -9.50 1.36 -6.28
C TRP A 22 -9.64 1.67 -7.77
N ARG A 23 -10.84 1.61 -8.35
CA ARG A 23 -11.02 1.79 -9.81
C ARG A 23 -10.48 3.12 -10.34
N ARG A 24 -10.59 4.19 -9.57
CA ARG A 24 -10.11 5.53 -9.97
C ARG A 24 -8.58 5.57 -10.00
N LEU A 25 -7.96 4.90 -9.04
CA LEU A 25 -6.53 4.74 -8.97
C LEU A 25 -6.01 3.83 -10.09
N LEU A 26 -6.62 2.65 -10.25
CA LEU A 26 -6.18 1.61 -11.17
C LEU A 26 -6.49 1.90 -12.65
N LEU A 27 -7.65 2.50 -12.95
CA LEU A 27 -8.13 2.67 -14.32
C LEU A 27 -8.09 4.13 -14.81
N GLN A 28 -8.14 5.09 -13.90
CA GLN A 28 -8.16 6.52 -14.25
C GLN A 28 -6.84 7.22 -13.91
N GLY A 29 -5.88 6.52 -13.29
CA GLY A 29 -4.58 7.07 -12.89
C GLY A 29 -4.68 8.19 -11.85
N LEU A 30 -5.78 8.23 -11.09
CA LEU A 30 -6.02 9.27 -10.10
C LEU A 30 -5.45 8.86 -8.74
N ILE A 31 -4.71 9.77 -8.13
CA ILE A 31 -4.13 9.59 -6.81
C ILE A 31 -4.91 10.44 -5.81
N PRO A 32 -5.33 9.90 -4.66
CA PRO A 32 -5.90 10.71 -3.58
C PRO A 32 -4.90 11.78 -3.16
N VAL A 33 -5.27 13.06 -3.31
CA VAL A 33 -4.39 14.18 -2.93
C VAL A 33 -4.73 14.61 -1.50
N ASP A 34 -3.72 14.57 -0.65
CA ASP A 34 -3.74 15.15 0.69
C ASP A 34 -2.49 16.02 0.95
N GLY A 35 -2.43 16.67 2.12
CA GLY A 35 -1.28 17.48 2.50
C GLY A 35 0.00 16.66 2.74
N GLY A 36 -0.11 15.41 3.16
CA GLY A 36 1.01 14.48 3.37
C GLY A 36 1.71 14.07 2.08
N LEU A 37 0.99 14.09 0.95
CA LEU A 37 1.51 13.66 -0.34
C LEU A 37 2.69 14.53 -0.80
N MET A 38 2.53 15.86 -0.70
CA MET A 38 3.57 16.82 -1.07
C MET A 38 4.58 17.09 0.05
N THR A 39 4.18 16.91 1.31
CA THR A 39 5.04 17.25 2.46
C THR A 39 5.80 16.06 3.03
N VAL A 40 5.40 14.83 2.72
CA VAL A 40 5.99 13.59 3.24
C VAL A 40 6.31 12.62 2.10
N ALA A 41 5.31 12.20 1.32
CA ALA A 41 5.49 11.12 0.35
C ALA A 41 6.47 11.50 -0.78
N TYR A 42 6.29 12.69 -1.39
CA TYR A 42 7.17 13.15 -2.47
C TYR A 42 8.63 13.37 -2.01
N PRO A 43 8.91 14.11 -0.91
CA PRO A 43 10.26 14.24 -0.37
C PRO A 43 10.93 12.89 -0.07
N ASN A 44 10.18 11.91 0.45
CA ASN A 44 10.71 10.60 0.78
C ASN A 44 11.04 9.79 -0.50
N TRP A 45 10.11 9.75 -1.45
CA TRP A 45 10.34 9.09 -2.75
C TRP A 45 11.53 9.69 -3.49
N SER A 46 11.64 11.02 -3.52
CA SER A 46 12.72 11.73 -4.21
C SER A 46 14.08 11.40 -3.59
N LEU A 47 14.17 11.35 -2.26
CA LEU A 47 15.41 10.95 -1.58
C LEU A 47 15.79 9.49 -1.88
N LEU A 48 14.85 8.54 -1.78
CA LEU A 48 15.10 7.13 -2.11
C LEU A 48 15.60 6.96 -3.56
N ARG A 49 15.04 7.73 -4.49
CA ARG A 49 15.47 7.75 -5.89
C ARG A 49 16.87 8.31 -6.06
N ALA A 50 17.22 9.40 -5.39
CA ALA A 50 18.56 9.97 -5.41
C ALA A 50 19.60 9.00 -4.84
N MET A 51 19.24 8.27 -3.79
CA MET A 51 20.12 7.25 -3.18
C MET A 51 20.41 6.06 -4.09
N ALA A 52 19.59 5.82 -5.12
CA ALA A 52 19.85 4.78 -6.10
C ALA A 52 21.06 5.12 -6.99
N SER A 53 21.26 6.41 -7.29
CA SER A 53 22.42 6.91 -8.04
C SER A 53 23.59 7.28 -7.14
N GLU A 54 23.32 7.75 -5.93
CA GLU A 54 24.32 8.16 -4.93
C GLU A 54 24.09 7.41 -3.62
N PRO A 55 24.57 6.16 -3.51
CA PRO A 55 24.33 5.35 -2.32
C PRO A 55 24.92 6.00 -1.06
N GLY A 56 24.12 6.05 -0.01
CA GLY A 56 24.51 6.60 1.28
C GLY A 56 23.50 6.25 2.35
N TRP A 57 23.70 6.77 3.56
CA TRP A 57 22.70 6.67 4.62
C TRP A 57 21.74 7.85 4.56
N ALA A 58 20.44 7.58 4.52
CA ALA A 58 19.38 8.59 4.47
C ALA A 58 19.17 9.29 5.83
N LEU A 59 20.23 9.76 6.47
CA LEU A 59 20.15 10.34 7.82
C LEU A 59 19.37 11.66 7.83
N TRP A 60 19.46 12.43 6.74
CA TRP A 60 18.87 13.77 6.61
C TRP A 60 18.13 13.90 5.29
N ASN A 61 16.90 14.43 5.32
CA ASN A 61 16.14 14.78 4.12
C ASN A 61 16.02 16.31 4.02
N PRO A 62 16.72 16.97 3.06
CA PRO A 62 16.64 18.41 2.89
C PRO A 62 15.32 18.87 2.24
N LEU A 63 14.57 17.96 1.61
CA LEU A 63 13.33 18.27 0.88
C LEU A 63 12.11 18.37 1.80
N ARG A 64 12.27 18.09 3.10
CA ARG A 64 11.17 18.05 4.06
C ARG A 64 11.44 19.02 5.21
N ALA A 65 10.51 19.93 5.46
CA ALA A 65 10.52 20.86 6.60
C ALA A 65 11.84 21.62 6.81
N MET A 66 12.48 22.11 5.73
CA MET A 66 13.81 22.77 5.75
C MET A 66 14.96 21.86 6.24
N GLY A 67 14.74 20.55 6.26
CA GLY A 67 15.67 19.57 6.78
C GLY A 67 15.03 18.73 7.87
N PHE A 68 15.10 17.41 7.74
CA PHE A 68 14.42 16.48 8.61
C PHE A 68 15.26 15.22 8.90
N PRO A 69 15.30 14.72 10.16
CA PRO A 69 16.03 13.50 10.52
C PRO A 69 15.32 12.25 9.98
N HIS A 70 15.64 11.88 8.74
CA HIS A 70 14.83 10.96 7.94
C HIS A 70 14.90 9.52 8.42
N LEU A 71 16.11 8.95 8.61
CA LEU A 71 16.24 7.56 9.08
C LEU A 71 15.68 7.32 10.48
N ALA A 72 15.54 8.38 11.29
CA ALA A 72 14.98 8.30 12.64
C ALA A 72 13.43 8.26 12.65
N ASP A 73 12.78 8.61 11.54
CA ASP A 73 11.32 8.65 11.43
C ASP A 73 10.80 7.36 10.78
N PRO A 74 10.07 6.50 11.50
CA PRO A 74 9.54 5.26 10.94
C PRO A 74 8.53 5.49 9.81
N LEU A 75 7.90 6.67 9.72
CA LEU A 75 6.96 7.00 8.64
C LEU A 75 7.66 7.16 7.29
N THR A 76 8.98 7.33 7.27
CA THR A 76 9.74 7.42 6.02
C THR A 76 9.82 6.09 5.29
N GLY A 77 9.70 4.98 6.02
CA GLY A 77 9.80 3.64 5.44
C GLY A 77 11.14 3.39 4.73
N THR A 78 12.20 4.13 5.01
CA THR A 78 13.48 4.00 4.29
C THR A 78 14.06 2.61 4.43
N LEU A 79 13.92 1.97 5.60
CA LEU A 79 14.40 0.61 5.82
C LEU A 79 13.36 -0.46 5.42
N TYR A 80 12.20 -0.04 4.91
CA TYR A 80 11.15 -0.95 4.49
C TYR A 80 11.37 -1.38 3.03
N PRO A 81 11.58 -2.68 2.74
CA PRO A 81 11.95 -3.12 1.39
C PRO A 81 10.93 -2.75 0.31
N LEU A 82 9.65 -2.70 0.66
CA LEU A 82 8.59 -2.34 -0.28
C LEU A 82 8.72 -0.90 -0.77
N SER A 83 9.23 0.03 0.06
CA SER A 83 9.48 1.41 -0.35
C SER A 83 10.44 1.48 -1.52
N TRP A 84 11.54 0.72 -1.46
CA TRP A 84 12.53 0.64 -2.54
C TRP A 84 11.97 -0.07 -3.77
N LEU A 85 11.30 -1.21 -3.57
CA LEU A 85 10.73 -1.99 -4.66
C LEU A 85 9.77 -1.17 -5.51
N LEU A 86 9.01 -0.26 -4.88
CA LEU A 86 8.05 0.59 -5.56
C LEU A 86 8.65 1.90 -6.09
N ALA A 87 9.62 2.49 -5.37
CA ALA A 87 10.21 3.77 -5.74
C ALA A 87 11.12 3.69 -6.97
N LEU A 88 11.91 2.61 -7.09
CA LEU A 88 12.94 2.48 -8.13
C LEU A 88 12.43 2.30 -9.56
N PRO A 89 11.45 1.40 -9.85
CA PRO A 89 11.09 1.08 -11.23
C PRO A 89 10.13 2.09 -11.88
N SER A 90 9.58 3.04 -11.12
CA SER A 90 8.47 3.88 -11.58
C SER A 90 8.58 5.34 -11.16
N GLY A 91 7.83 6.23 -11.82
CA GLY A 91 7.67 7.62 -11.41
C GLY A 91 6.99 7.75 -10.05
N PHE A 92 6.85 8.98 -9.55
CA PHE A 92 6.18 9.23 -8.27
C PHE A 92 4.73 8.74 -8.25
N ASP A 93 4.05 8.86 -9.39
CA ASP A 93 2.71 8.33 -9.62
C ASP A 93 2.66 6.80 -9.49
N GLY A 94 3.59 6.10 -10.14
CA GLY A 94 3.71 4.65 -10.06
C GLY A 94 4.06 4.18 -8.65
N TYR A 95 4.91 4.92 -7.93
CA TYR A 95 5.22 4.67 -6.53
C TYR A 95 3.97 4.73 -5.66
N LEU A 96 3.16 5.78 -5.78
CA LEU A 96 1.93 5.94 -4.99
C LEU A 96 0.86 4.90 -5.35
N HIS A 97 0.68 4.61 -6.63
CA HIS A 97 -0.21 3.53 -7.07
C HIS A 97 0.21 2.18 -6.48
N GLY A 98 1.49 1.85 -6.63
CA GLY A 98 2.06 0.64 -6.08
C GLY A 98 1.94 0.58 -4.56
N TRP A 99 2.13 1.70 -3.87
CA TRP A 99 2.07 1.78 -2.41
C TRP A 99 0.68 1.45 -1.90
N VAL A 100 -0.34 2.12 -2.44
CA VAL A 100 -1.74 1.91 -2.05
C VAL A 100 -2.18 0.47 -2.36
N VAL A 101 -1.88 -0.03 -3.57
CA VAL A 101 -2.27 -1.39 -3.98
C VAL A 101 -1.56 -2.43 -3.13
N ALA A 102 -0.25 -2.32 -2.96
CA ALA A 102 0.53 -3.31 -2.22
C ALA A 102 0.11 -3.38 -0.75
N HIS A 103 -0.09 -2.25 -0.08
CA HIS A 103 -0.54 -2.24 1.31
C HIS A 103 -1.98 -2.70 1.47
N THR A 104 -2.88 -2.35 0.54
CA THR A 104 -4.25 -2.89 0.51
C THR A 104 -4.22 -4.41 0.44
N LEU A 105 -3.42 -4.98 -0.47
CA LEU A 105 -3.30 -6.42 -0.65
C LEU A 105 -2.65 -7.11 0.55
N LEU A 106 -1.62 -6.50 1.14
CA LEU A 106 -0.97 -7.01 2.35
C LEU A 106 -1.94 -7.03 3.53
N ALA A 107 -2.68 -5.94 3.76
CA ALA A 107 -3.67 -5.85 4.83
C ALA A 107 -4.80 -6.86 4.63
N ALA A 108 -5.39 -6.91 3.42
CA ALA A 108 -6.46 -7.85 3.09
C ALA A 108 -6.01 -9.31 3.17
N GLY A 109 -4.85 -9.63 2.59
CA GLY A 109 -4.29 -10.98 2.55
C GLY A 109 -3.88 -11.47 3.94
N GLY A 110 -3.22 -10.63 4.73
CA GLY A 110 -2.85 -10.95 6.11
C GLY A 110 -4.07 -11.19 7.00
N ALA A 111 -5.09 -10.34 6.90
CA ALA A 111 -6.33 -10.49 7.66
C ALA A 111 -7.10 -11.77 7.26
N ALA A 112 -7.19 -12.07 5.96
CA ALA A 112 -7.79 -13.32 5.48
C ALA A 112 -7.02 -14.54 5.98
N ALA A 113 -5.69 -14.53 5.88
CA ALA A 113 -4.84 -15.63 6.34
C ALA A 113 -4.99 -15.87 7.84
N LEU A 114 -5.05 -14.81 8.64
CA LEU A 114 -5.27 -14.87 10.08
C LEU A 114 -6.66 -15.42 10.43
N ALA A 115 -7.72 -14.87 9.83
CA ALA A 115 -9.08 -15.35 10.07
C ALA A 115 -9.27 -16.81 9.62
N TRP A 116 -8.61 -17.21 8.53
CA TRP A 116 -8.58 -18.61 8.10
C TRP A 116 -7.86 -19.51 9.11
N SER A 117 -6.71 -19.08 9.65
CA SER A 117 -5.93 -19.90 10.57
C SER A 117 -6.70 -20.19 11.87
N TRP A 118 -7.52 -19.24 12.34
CA TRP A 118 -8.33 -19.39 13.55
C TRP A 118 -9.65 -20.12 13.32
N HIS A 119 -10.40 -19.78 12.27
CA HIS A 119 -11.78 -20.26 12.12
C HIS A 119 -11.95 -21.34 11.06
N ARG A 120 -11.04 -21.44 10.09
CA ARG A 120 -11.17 -22.35 8.91
C ARG A 120 -12.48 -22.16 8.15
N LEU A 121 -13.04 -20.93 8.21
CA LEU A 121 -14.28 -20.55 7.54
C LEU A 121 -13.97 -19.58 6.38
N PRO A 122 -14.29 -19.93 5.12
CA PRO A 122 -14.01 -19.05 3.98
C PRO A 122 -14.73 -17.70 4.07
N ALA A 123 -15.94 -17.66 4.66
CA ALA A 123 -16.69 -16.43 4.86
C ALA A 123 -16.01 -15.49 5.89
N ALA A 124 -15.41 -16.04 6.94
CA ALA A 124 -14.66 -15.24 7.92
C ALA A 124 -13.41 -14.62 7.29
N ALA A 125 -12.68 -15.39 6.47
CA ALA A 125 -11.53 -14.89 5.74
C ALA A 125 -11.91 -13.77 4.75
N ALA A 126 -13.01 -13.94 4.01
CA ALA A 126 -13.51 -12.93 3.08
C ALA A 126 -13.93 -11.63 3.80
N ALA A 127 -14.65 -11.76 4.93
CA ALA A 127 -15.06 -10.62 5.73
C ALA A 127 -13.84 -9.87 6.30
N ALA A 128 -12.84 -10.59 6.82
CA ALA A 128 -11.61 -10.01 7.34
C ALA A 128 -10.81 -9.28 6.25
N ALA A 129 -10.68 -9.87 5.06
CA ALA A 129 -10.01 -9.22 3.92
C ALA A 129 -10.69 -7.90 3.53
N LEU A 130 -12.02 -7.88 3.46
CA LEU A 130 -12.77 -6.67 3.13
C LEU A 130 -12.62 -5.61 4.22
N ALA A 131 -12.79 -5.99 5.48
CA ALA A 131 -12.69 -5.07 6.60
C ALA A 131 -11.29 -4.46 6.72
N ALA A 132 -10.23 -5.25 6.54
CA ALA A 132 -8.86 -4.77 6.61
C ALA A 132 -8.41 -4.05 5.34
N GLY A 133 -8.80 -4.52 4.15
CA GLY A 133 -8.38 -3.93 2.88
C GLY A 133 -9.11 -2.64 2.51
N LEU A 134 -10.36 -2.47 2.95
CA LEU A 134 -11.22 -1.32 2.63
C LEU A 134 -11.47 -0.40 3.83
N ASN A 135 -10.55 -0.39 4.79
CA ASN A 135 -10.63 0.52 5.93
C ASN A 135 -10.21 1.95 5.54
N GLY A 136 -10.54 2.94 6.38
CA GLY A 136 -10.30 4.36 6.10
C GLY A 136 -8.83 4.82 6.10
N PHE A 137 -7.88 3.98 6.53
CA PHE A 137 -6.45 4.30 6.57
C PHE A 137 -5.89 4.74 5.21
N PHE A 138 -6.42 4.21 4.11
CA PHE A 138 -5.95 4.56 2.77
C PHE A 138 -6.67 5.78 2.16
N LEU A 139 -7.54 6.43 2.93
CA LEU A 139 -8.33 7.60 2.51
C LEU A 139 -7.91 8.91 3.23
N GLY A 140 -6.91 8.87 4.11
CA GLY A 140 -6.51 10.00 4.95
C GLY A 140 -5.01 10.13 5.13
#